data_AF-A0A7V6X179-F1
#
_entry.id   AF-A0A7V6X179-F1
#
_cell.length_a   1.000
_cell.length_b   1.000
_cell.length_c   1.000
_cell.angle_alpha   90.00
_cell.angle_beta   90.00
_cell.angle_gamma   90.00
#
_symmetry.space_group_name_H-M   'P 1'
#
loop_
_entity.id
_entity.type
_entity.pdbx_description
1 polymer ?
#
loop_
_entity_poly.entity_id
_entity_poly.type
_entity_poly.pdbx_seq_one_letter_code
_entity_poly.pdbx_strand_id
1 'polypeptide(L)'
;MSEKKKKKKHNNNDNNDEFREMLELAIEDEISAVAMYSTMANMVKSKVLKCIILSIAKDEWDHARNWMTMLDMYNNENDNDNDKDKDKHKR
;
A
#
# COMPACT_ATOMS: atom_id res chain seq x y z
N MET A 1 -42.06 4.43 0.25
CA MET A 1 -40.75 3.74 0.20
C MET A 1 -39.71 4.71 0.73
N SER A 2 -39.26 4.53 1.98
CA SER A 2 -38.26 5.41 2.60
C SER A 2 -37.01 4.60 2.87
N GLU A 3 -36.00 4.77 2.02
CA GLU A 3 -34.66 4.21 2.22
C GLU A 3 -34.00 4.90 3.42
N LYS A 4 -34.02 4.22 4.56
CA LYS A 4 -33.16 4.58 5.69
C LYS A 4 -31.73 4.24 5.31
N LYS A 5 -30.96 5.23 4.82
CA LYS A 5 -29.49 5.17 4.81
C LYS A 5 -29.02 5.00 6.26
N LYS A 6 -28.76 3.76 6.67
CA LYS A 6 -28.07 3.46 7.93
C LYS A 6 -26.64 3.96 7.79
N LYS A 7 -26.33 5.10 8.43
CA LYS A 7 -24.94 5.50 8.70
C LYS A 7 -24.30 4.37 9.53
N LYS A 8 -23.39 3.60 8.93
CA LYS A 8 -22.52 2.68 9.67
C LYS A 8 -21.71 3.53 10.64
N LYS A 9 -21.78 3.18 11.93
CA LYS A 9 -20.88 3.69 12.97
C LYS A 9 -19.49 3.19 12.58
N HIS A 10 -18.61 4.09 12.17
CA HIS A 10 -17.20 3.75 11.92
C HIS A 10 -16.57 3.47 13.28
N ASN A 11 -16.15 2.22 13.49
CA ASN A 11 -15.39 1.82 14.66
C ASN A 11 -13.93 2.20 14.43
N ASN A 12 -13.18 2.58 15.47
CA ASN A 12 -11.77 2.98 15.30
C ASN A 12 -10.88 1.87 14.70
N ASN A 13 -11.28 0.60 14.81
CA ASN A 13 -10.63 -0.53 14.12
C ASN A 13 -10.80 -0.46 12.59
N ASP A 14 -11.94 0.03 12.09
CA ASP A 14 -12.26 0.04 10.66
C ASP A 14 -11.32 0.99 9.88
N ASN A 15 -10.89 2.10 10.50
CA ASN A 15 -9.96 3.06 9.89
C ASN A 15 -8.53 2.51 9.78
N ASN A 16 -8.12 1.68 10.75
CA ASN A 16 -6.80 1.09 10.78
C ASN A 16 -6.65 -0.01 9.72
N ASP A 17 -7.71 -0.79 9.52
CA ASP A 17 -7.75 -1.79 8.46
C ASP A 17 -7.80 -1.12 7.07
N GLU A 18 -8.53 -0.01 6.93
CA GLU A 18 -8.60 0.76 5.68
C GLU A 18 -7.24 1.37 5.28
N PHE A 19 -6.48 1.94 6.24
CA PHE A 19 -5.15 2.49 5.93
C PHE A 19 -4.17 1.41 5.46
N ARG A 20 -4.19 0.24 6.12
CA ARG A 20 -3.37 -0.89 5.71
C ARG A 20 -3.70 -1.35 4.29
N GLU A 21 -5.00 -1.52 4.00
CA GLU A 21 -5.46 -1.90 2.66
C GLU A 21 -5.00 -0.88 1.61
N MET A 22 -5.08 0.43 1.90
CA MET A 22 -4.58 1.46 0.99
C MET A 22 -3.06 1.35 0.73
N LEU A 23 -2.26 0.99 1.72
CA LEU A 23 -0.82 0.74 1.54
C LEU A 23 -0.57 -0.49 0.66
N GLU A 24 -1.31 -1.57 0.87
CA GLU A 24 -1.22 -2.79 0.06
C GLU A 24 -1.60 -2.53 -1.40
N LEU A 25 -2.68 -1.77 -1.63
CA LEU A 25 -3.10 -1.35 -2.98
C LEU A 25 -2.08 -0.44 -3.66
N ALA A 26 -1.51 0.52 -2.93
CA ALA A 26 -0.46 1.39 -3.47
C ALA A 26 0.77 0.56 -3.91
N ILE A 27 1.20 -0.43 -3.13
CA ILE A 27 2.29 -1.34 -3.51
C ILE A 27 1.97 -2.10 -4.81
N GLU A 28 0.75 -2.62 -4.95
CA GLU A 28 0.32 -3.35 -6.15
C GLU A 28 0.32 -2.45 -7.40
N ASP A 29 -0.19 -1.23 -7.29
CA ASP A 29 -0.20 -0.24 -8.37
C ASP A 29 1.21 0.10 -8.84
N GLU A 30 2.14 0.36 -7.91
CA GLU A 30 3.53 0.69 -8.25
C GLU A 30 4.25 -0.49 -8.92
N ILE A 31 4.09 -1.72 -8.41
CA ILE A 31 4.69 -2.92 -9.03
C ILE A 31 4.12 -3.14 -10.45
N SER A 32 2.82 -2.92 -10.62
CA SER A 32 2.15 -3.01 -11.92
C SER A 32 2.69 -1.95 -12.89
N ALA A 33 2.93 -0.73 -12.43
CA ALA A 33 3.53 0.34 -13.21
C ALA A 33 4.98 0.01 -13.63
N VAL A 34 5.81 -0.53 -12.73
CA VAL A 34 7.17 -1.03 -13.05
C VAL A 34 7.12 -2.05 -14.20
N ALA A 35 6.22 -3.03 -14.12
CA ALA A 35 6.08 -4.07 -15.14
C ALA A 35 5.61 -3.49 -16.49
N MET A 36 4.63 -2.57 -16.46
CA MET A 36 4.10 -1.91 -17.64
C MET A 36 5.17 -1.05 -18.33
N TYR A 37 5.87 -0.18 -17.59
CA TYR A 37 6.91 0.68 -18.14
C TYR A 37 8.12 -0.11 -18.64
N SER A 38 8.51 -1.18 -17.94
CA SER A 38 9.54 -2.10 -18.43
C SER A 38 9.16 -2.74 -19.78
N THR A 39 7.88 -3.07 -19.96
CA THR A 39 7.36 -3.58 -21.24
C THR A 39 7.41 -2.51 -22.33
N MET A 40 6.95 -1.29 -22.03
CA MET A 40 7.00 -0.16 -22.98
C MET A 40 8.44 0.16 -23.42
N ALA A 41 9.40 0.11 -22.51
CA ALA A 41 10.82 0.31 -22.81
C ALA A 41 11.38 -0.70 -23.82
N ASN A 42 10.80 -1.91 -23.90
CA ASN A 42 11.16 -2.92 -24.89
C ASN A 42 10.45 -2.75 -26.23
N MET A 43 9.37 -1.96 -26.30
CA MET A 43 8.63 -1.68 -27.53
C MET A 43 9.27 -0.58 -28.38
N VAL A 44 10.10 0.28 -27.78
CA VAL A 44 10.69 1.45 -28.45
C VAL A 44 12.09 1.15 -29.01
N LYS A 45 12.37 1.64 -30.24
CA LYS A 45 13.71 1.56 -30.86
C LYS A 45 14.65 2.69 -30.40
N SER A 46 14.09 3.85 -30.02
CA SER A 46 14.88 5.00 -29.59
C SER A 46 15.53 4.73 -28.25
N LYS A 47 16.87 4.81 -28.20
CA LYS A 47 17.64 4.64 -26.96
C LYS A 47 17.30 5.70 -25.91
N VAL A 48 17.02 6.94 -26.36
CA VAL A 48 16.64 8.04 -25.45
C VAL A 48 15.29 7.75 -24.79
N LEU A 49 14.28 7.36 -25.58
CA LEU A 49 12.97 7.01 -25.03
C LEU A 49 13.06 5.78 -24.12
N LYS A 50 13.82 4.76 -24.50
CA LYS A 50 14.07 3.59 -23.65
C LYS A 50 14.66 4.00 -22.29
N CYS A 51 15.65 4.89 -22.29
CA CYS A 51 16.29 5.37 -21.08
C CYS A 51 15.30 6.13 -20.18
N ILE A 52 14.50 7.04 -20.76
CA ILE A 52 13.50 7.81 -20.00
C ILE A 52 12.45 6.87 -19.39
N ILE A 53 11.90 5.93 -20.17
CA ILE A 53 10.88 5.01 -19.67
C ILE A 53 11.45 4.11 -18.54
N LEU A 54 12.69 3.63 -18.68
CA LEU A 54 13.34 2.86 -17.62
C LEU A 54 13.64 3.69 -16.37
N SER A 55 13.89 5.00 -16.52
CA SER A 55 14.00 5.91 -15.37
C SER A 55 12.68 6.00 -14.62
N ILE A 56 11.56 6.16 -15.33
CA ILE A 56 10.23 6.19 -14.70
C ILE A 56 9.95 4.85 -14.00
N ALA A 57 10.23 3.71 -14.65
CA ALA A 57 10.08 2.40 -14.03
C ALA A 57 10.92 2.24 -12.75
N LYS A 58 12.09 2.88 -12.68
CA LYS A 58 12.90 2.90 -11.46
C LYS A 58 12.26 3.74 -10.36
N ASP A 59 11.67 4.89 -10.71
CA ASP A 59 11.00 5.76 -9.73
C ASP A 59 9.81 5.03 -9.08
N GLU A 60 9.00 4.29 -9.86
CA GLU A 60 7.89 3.50 -9.30
C GLU A 60 8.39 2.35 -8.40
N TRP A 61 9.54 1.76 -8.70
CA TRP A 61 10.15 0.77 -7.80
C TRP A 61 10.57 1.40 -6.46
N ASP A 62 11.12 2.61 -6.49
CA ASP A 62 11.46 3.35 -5.29
C ASP A 62 10.20 3.77 -4.50
N HIS A 63 9.10 4.12 -5.18
CA HIS A 63 7.79 4.35 -4.55
C HIS A 63 7.27 3.08 -3.86
N ALA A 64 7.25 1.94 -4.55
CA ALA A 64 6.83 0.65 -3.98
C ALA A 64 7.61 0.32 -2.70
N ARG A 65 8.94 0.53 -2.71
CA ARG A 65 9.79 0.29 -1.54
C ARG A 65 9.43 1.21 -0.37
N ASN A 66 9.11 2.46 -0.63
CA ASN A 66 8.66 3.40 0.42
C ASN A 66 7.35 2.92 1.03
N TRP A 67 6.37 2.52 0.21
CA TRP A 67 5.09 1.98 0.70
C TRP A 67 5.27 0.68 1.52
N MET A 68 6.12 -0.24 1.06
CA MET A 68 6.46 -1.46 1.81
C MET A 68 7.08 -1.13 3.18
N THR A 69 7.94 -0.11 3.25
CA THR A 69 8.54 0.32 4.52
C THR A 69 7.47 0.88 5.46
N MET A 70 6.54 1.69 4.96
CA MET A 70 5.43 2.21 5.75
C MET A 70 4.50 1.09 6.24
N LEU A 71 4.21 0.10 5.40
CA LEU A 71 3.40 -1.06 5.76
C LEU A 71 4.05 -1.90 6.86
N ASP A 72 5.36 -2.15 6.76
CA ASP A 72 6.12 -2.85 7.79
C ASP A 72 6.10 -2.10 9.13
N MET A 73 6.38 -0.79 9.11
CA MET A 73 6.32 0.06 10.31
C MET A 73 4.92 0.05 10.92
N TYR A 74 3.88 0.19 10.09
CA TYR A 74 2.49 0.17 10.52
C TYR A 74 2.10 -1.15 11.20
N ASN A 75 2.46 -2.29 10.61
CA ASN A 75 2.17 -3.59 11.20
C ASN A 75 2.91 -3.77 12.54
N ASN A 76 4.19 -3.39 12.60
CA ASN A 76 5.00 -3.49 13.82
C ASN A 76 4.50 -2.60 14.96
N GLU A 77 3.96 -1.41 14.65
CA GLU A 77 3.34 -0.53 15.65
C GLU A 77 2.02 -1.11 16.20
N ASN A 78 1.17 -1.67 15.33
CA ASN A 78 -0.13 -2.22 15.73
C ASN A 78 -0.04 -3.59 16.43
N ASP A 79 0.99 -4.39 16.15
CA ASP A 79 1.19 -5.68 16.83
C ASP A 79 1.60 -5.51 18.32
N ASN A 80 2.27 -4.42 18.67
CA ASN A 80 2.72 -4.14 20.04
C ASN A 80 1.60 -3.76 21.03
N ASP A 81 0.43 -3.31 20.55
CA ASP A 81 -0.70 -2.99 21.41
C ASP A 81 -1.57 -4.22 21.76
N ASN A 82 -1.48 -5.30 20.98
CA ASN A 82 -2.19 -6.55 21.23
C ASN A 82 -1.60 -7.39 22.39
N ASP A 83 -0.39 -7.09 22.86
CA ASP A 83 0.24 -7.84 23.96
C ASP A 83 -0.05 -7.24 25.35
N LYS A 84 -0.45 -5.96 25.43
CA LYS A 84 -0.78 -5.29 26.71
C LYS A 84 -2.11 -5.72 27.32
N ASP A 85 -2.97 -6.41 26.57
CA ASP A 85 -4.28 -6.86 27.07
C ASP A 85 -4.25 -8.28 27.66
N LYS A 86 -3.19 -9.06 27.39
CA LYS A 86 -3.05 -10.43 27.92
C LYS A 86 -2.58 -10.50 29.37
N ASP A 87 -2.02 -9.43 29.92
CA ASP A 87 -1.48 -9.41 31.28
C ASP A 87 -2.49 -8.94 32.35
N LYS A 88 -3.69 -8.50 31.94
CA LYS A 88 -4.76 -8.04 32.85
C LYS A 88 -5.69 -9.14 33.38
N HIS A 89 -5.46 -10.40 33.04
CA HIS A 89 -6.29 -11.54 33.50
C HIS A 89 -5.53 -12.57 34.35
N LYS A 90 -4.36 -12.22 34.89
CA LYS A 90 -3.52 -13.14 35.69
C LYS A 90 -3.43 -12.81 37.18
N ARG A 91 -4.43 -12.13 37.75
CA ARG A 91 -4.53 -11.88 39.21
C ARG A 91 -5.82 -12.44 39.77
#